data_AF-A0A133S4N3-F1
#
_entry.id   AF-A0A133S4N3-F1
#
_cell.length_a   1.000
_cell.length_b   1.000
_cell.length_c   1.000
_cell.angle_alpha   90.00
_cell.angle_beta   90.00
_cell.angle_gamma   90.00
#
_symmetry.space_group_name_H-M   'P 1'
#
loop_
_entity.id
_entity.type
_entity.pdbx_description
1 polymer ?
#
loop_
_entity_poly.entity_id
_entity_poly.type
_entity_poly.pdbx_seq_one_letter_code
_entity_poly.pdbx_strand_id
1 'polypeptide(L)'
;ITTSATGDDVTIAPTAKLSAAVTAAENSADKDLSNLSTAGDTYIKNLAKTAASWNVETNGAGTTAVAGGDTVNFINGDNIAITNAGRSITIGTARNVSFDKVTVGGVVIDKNNGIDAGGKEITNVGPATSGNSAVNKTQMDTAIANAQTAATSTEKVVAKTLTGDTNLVTVTGQTGTAKG
;
A
#
# COMPACT_ATOMS: atom_id res chain seq x y z
N ILE A 1 -28.79 -49.88 -54.80
CA ILE A 1 -30.23 -49.66 -55.06
C ILE A 1 -30.87 -51.00 -55.36
N THR A 2 -32.10 -51.24 -54.89
CA THR A 2 -32.94 -52.37 -55.32
C THR A 2 -34.16 -51.83 -56.04
N THR A 3 -34.47 -52.39 -57.21
CA THR A 3 -35.64 -52.02 -58.01
C THR A 3 -36.58 -53.20 -58.14
N SER A 4 -37.86 -52.99 -57.87
CA SER A 4 -38.92 -53.98 -58.08
C SER A 4 -40.08 -53.35 -58.85
N ALA A 5 -40.75 -54.12 -59.69
CA ALA A 5 -41.94 -53.68 -60.41
C ALA A 5 -43.13 -54.58 -60.06
N THR A 6 -44.28 -53.98 -59.80
CA THR A 6 -45.55 -54.67 -59.54
C THR A 6 -46.67 -53.94 -60.27
N GLY A 7 -47.28 -54.57 -61.27
CA GLY A 7 -48.21 -53.87 -62.16
C GLY A 7 -47.48 -52.78 -62.96
N ASP A 8 -48.06 -51.58 -63.02
CA ASP A 8 -47.50 -50.43 -63.73
C ASP A 8 -46.54 -49.58 -62.87
N ASP A 9 -46.32 -49.95 -61.61
CA ASP A 9 -45.48 -49.21 -60.67
C ASP A 9 -44.06 -49.81 -60.55
N VAL A 10 -43.06 -48.92 -60.48
CA VAL A 10 -41.66 -49.26 -60.19
C VAL A 10 -41.24 -48.62 -58.87
N THR A 11 -40.85 -49.46 -57.92
CA THR A 11 -40.31 -49.00 -56.63
C THR A 11 -38.79 -49.07 -56.64
N ILE A 12 -38.16 -47.97 -56.27
CA ILE A 12 -36.70 -47.83 -56.15
C ILE A 12 -36.38 -47.62 -54.67
N ALA A 13 -35.68 -48.58 -54.05
CA ALA A 13 -35.28 -48.47 -52.65
C ALA A 13 -33.76 -48.27 -52.50
N PRO A 14 -33.31 -47.38 -51.61
CA PRO A 14 -31.90 -47.26 -51.27
C PRO A 14 -31.41 -48.56 -50.65
N THR A 15 -30.20 -48.98 -51.01
CA THR A 15 -29.53 -50.09 -50.34
C THR A 15 -29.02 -49.65 -48.97
N ALA A 16 -28.84 -50.58 -48.04
CA ALA A 16 -28.20 -50.32 -46.75
C ALA A 16 -26.86 -49.58 -46.88
N LYS A 17 -26.06 -49.90 -47.91
CA LYS A 17 -24.81 -49.19 -48.22
C LYS A 17 -25.02 -47.71 -48.59
N LEU A 18 -26.11 -47.39 -49.31
CA LEU A 18 -26.44 -46.02 -49.67
C LEU A 18 -27.03 -45.26 -48.48
N SER A 19 -27.93 -45.89 -47.72
CA SER A 19 -28.47 -45.31 -46.49
C SER A 19 -27.36 -45.00 -45.48
N ALA A 20 -26.42 -45.92 -45.25
CA ALA A 20 -25.28 -45.70 -44.37
C ALA A 20 -24.34 -44.59 -44.86
N ALA A 21 -24.09 -44.51 -46.18
CA ALA A 21 -23.29 -43.45 -46.76
C ALA A 21 -23.95 -42.07 -46.62
N VAL A 22 -25.27 -41.99 -46.80
CA VAL A 22 -26.05 -40.76 -46.60
C VAL A 22 -26.03 -40.34 -45.14
N THR A 23 -26.29 -41.25 -44.19
CA THR A 23 -26.20 -40.94 -42.75
C THR A 23 -24.79 -40.50 -42.33
N ALA A 24 -23.73 -41.13 -42.86
CA ALA A 24 -22.37 -40.69 -42.59
C ALA A 24 -22.07 -39.28 -43.16
N ALA A 25 -22.60 -38.97 -44.35
CA ALA A 25 -22.49 -37.66 -44.95
C ALA A 25 -23.30 -36.59 -44.19
N GLU A 26 -24.51 -36.94 -43.74
CA GLU A 26 -25.39 -36.08 -42.93
C GLU A 26 -24.78 -35.81 -41.55
N ASN A 27 -24.27 -36.83 -40.85
CA ASN A 27 -23.54 -36.66 -39.59
C ASN A 27 -22.28 -35.80 -39.78
N SER A 28 -21.61 -35.90 -40.92
CA SER A 28 -20.46 -35.03 -41.24
C SER A 28 -20.86 -33.58 -41.52
N ALA A 29 -22.12 -33.31 -41.82
CA ALA A 29 -22.67 -31.98 -42.06
C ALA A 29 -23.40 -31.39 -40.84
N ASP A 30 -23.57 -32.18 -39.77
CA ASP A 30 -24.17 -31.72 -38.53
C ASP A 30 -23.25 -30.68 -37.86
N LYS A 31 -23.85 -29.58 -37.37
CA LYS A 31 -23.11 -28.38 -36.91
C LYS A 31 -22.53 -28.54 -35.51
N ASP A 32 -22.75 -29.69 -34.88
CA ASP A 32 -22.16 -30.07 -33.61
C ASP A 32 -20.93 -30.94 -33.88
N LEU A 33 -19.79 -30.58 -33.28
CA LEU A 33 -18.42 -31.04 -33.61
C LEU A 33 -18.16 -32.55 -33.41
N SER A 34 -19.22 -33.34 -33.23
CA SER A 34 -19.22 -34.80 -33.05
C SER A 34 -18.62 -35.58 -34.23
N ASN A 35 -18.52 -34.97 -35.41
CA ASN A 35 -17.89 -35.56 -36.60
C ASN A 35 -16.35 -35.41 -36.62
N LEU A 36 -15.75 -34.67 -35.68
CA LEU A 36 -14.31 -34.56 -35.59
C LEU A 36 -13.69 -35.88 -35.12
N SER A 37 -12.59 -36.28 -35.75
CA SER A 37 -11.75 -37.34 -35.20
C SER A 37 -11.15 -36.91 -33.86
N THR A 38 -10.69 -37.86 -33.04
CA THR A 38 -9.98 -37.56 -31.79
C THR A 38 -8.79 -36.61 -32.00
N ALA A 39 -8.09 -36.73 -33.13
CA ALA A 39 -6.99 -35.83 -33.48
C ALA A 39 -7.50 -34.41 -33.82
N GLY A 40 -8.60 -34.30 -34.57
CA GLY A 40 -9.24 -33.01 -34.88
C GLY A 40 -9.77 -32.30 -33.64
N ASP A 41 -10.46 -33.03 -32.76
CA ASP A 41 -10.93 -32.54 -31.46
C ASP A 41 -9.78 -32.02 -30.59
N THR A 42 -8.69 -32.81 -30.47
CA THR A 42 -7.49 -32.41 -29.72
C THR A 42 -6.86 -31.14 -30.28
N TYR A 43 -6.74 -31.05 -31.61
CA TYR A 43 -6.15 -29.88 -32.28
C TYR A 43 -6.95 -28.61 -32.00
N ILE A 44 -8.28 -28.65 -32.15
CA ILE A 44 -9.15 -27.49 -31.89
C ILE A 44 -9.09 -27.10 -30.41
N LYS A 45 -9.13 -28.06 -29.48
CA LYS A 45 -8.97 -27.80 -28.03
C LYS A 45 -7.64 -27.14 -27.71
N ASN A 46 -6.55 -27.52 -28.37
CA ASN A 46 -5.24 -26.90 -28.17
C ASN A 46 -5.17 -25.50 -28.77
N LEU A 47 -5.73 -25.28 -29.97
CA LEU A 47 -5.85 -23.94 -30.56
C LEU A 47 -6.60 -23.00 -29.62
N ALA A 48 -7.72 -23.45 -29.04
CA ALA A 48 -8.49 -22.67 -28.07
C ALA A 48 -7.67 -22.33 -26.81
N LYS A 49 -6.92 -23.30 -26.25
CA LYS A 49 -6.04 -23.04 -25.10
C LYS A 49 -4.91 -22.05 -25.43
N THR A 50 -4.25 -22.22 -26.56
CA THR A 50 -3.17 -21.33 -27.02
C THR A 50 -3.70 -19.91 -27.26
N ALA A 51 -4.87 -19.77 -27.90
CA ALA A 51 -5.49 -18.47 -28.13
C ALA A 51 -5.92 -17.76 -26.84
N ALA A 52 -6.28 -18.53 -25.80
CA ALA A 52 -6.59 -18.00 -24.47
C ALA A 52 -5.34 -17.73 -23.61
N SER A 53 -4.15 -18.06 -24.10
CA SER A 53 -2.91 -17.87 -23.36
C SER A 53 -2.45 -16.43 -23.43
N TRP A 54 -1.88 -15.93 -22.34
CA TRP A 54 -1.31 -14.59 -22.24
C TRP A 54 -0.06 -14.62 -21.37
N ASN A 55 0.66 -13.51 -21.29
CA ASN A 55 1.93 -13.42 -20.58
C ASN A 55 1.80 -12.46 -19.40
N VAL A 56 2.29 -12.87 -18.23
CA VAL A 56 2.48 -11.99 -17.07
C VAL A 56 3.94 -11.58 -16.95
N GLU A 57 4.15 -10.29 -16.71
CA GLU A 57 5.46 -9.70 -16.43
C GLU A 57 5.31 -8.72 -15.26
N THR A 58 6.25 -8.75 -14.32
CA THR A 58 6.25 -7.87 -13.15
C THR A 58 7.57 -7.10 -13.10
N ASN A 59 7.48 -5.77 -12.98
CA ASN A 59 8.63 -4.87 -12.82
C ASN A 59 9.76 -5.02 -13.86
N GLY A 60 9.41 -5.32 -15.12
CA GLY A 60 10.43 -5.49 -16.17
C GLY A 60 11.24 -6.78 -16.06
N ALA A 61 10.80 -7.74 -15.24
CA ALA A 61 11.45 -9.03 -15.07
C ALA A 61 11.09 -10.00 -16.22
N GLY A 62 11.52 -11.27 -16.11
CA GLY A 62 11.19 -12.29 -17.09
C GLY A 62 9.69 -12.53 -17.26
N THR A 63 9.30 -12.93 -18.47
CA THR A 63 7.92 -13.23 -18.84
C THR A 63 7.51 -14.65 -18.42
N THR A 64 6.33 -14.80 -17.83
CA THR A 64 5.72 -16.11 -17.55
C THR A 64 4.45 -16.27 -18.37
N ALA A 65 4.34 -17.36 -19.15
CA ALA A 65 3.12 -17.68 -19.88
C ALA A 65 2.04 -18.22 -18.93
N VAL A 66 0.80 -17.75 -19.12
CA VAL A 66 -0.41 -18.18 -18.43
C VAL A 66 -1.29 -18.83 -19.48
N ALA A 67 -1.43 -20.16 -19.45
CA ALA A 67 -2.20 -20.88 -20.44
C ALA A 67 -3.72 -20.71 -20.21
N GLY A 68 -4.52 -21.00 -21.24
CA GLY A 68 -5.97 -21.01 -21.11
C GLY A 68 -6.44 -21.99 -20.03
N GLY A 69 -7.02 -21.47 -18.95
CA GLY A 69 -7.48 -22.23 -17.79
C GLY A 69 -6.57 -22.13 -16.56
N ASP A 70 -5.37 -21.57 -16.70
CA ASP A 70 -4.48 -21.31 -15.57
C ASP A 70 -5.01 -20.18 -14.69
N THR A 71 -4.56 -20.15 -13.42
CA THR A 71 -4.91 -19.12 -12.45
C THR A 71 -3.68 -18.32 -12.05
N VAL A 72 -3.80 -16.99 -12.08
CA VAL A 72 -2.83 -16.09 -11.47
C VAL A 72 -3.32 -15.73 -10.08
N ASN A 73 -2.49 -15.97 -9.07
CA ASN A 73 -2.81 -15.68 -7.69
C ASN A 73 -2.15 -14.38 -7.24
N PHE A 74 -2.94 -13.40 -6.81
CA PHE A 74 -2.47 -12.17 -6.19
C PHE A 74 -2.49 -12.35 -4.67
N ILE A 75 -1.33 -12.22 -4.04
CA ILE A 75 -1.14 -12.52 -2.62
C ILE A 75 -0.92 -11.22 -1.86
N ASN A 76 -1.54 -11.09 -0.68
CA ASN A 76 -1.27 -9.99 0.24
C ASN A 76 0.22 -9.92 0.58
N GLY A 77 0.76 -8.71 0.64
CA GLY A 77 2.08 -8.45 1.23
C GLY A 77 1.94 -7.97 2.67
N ASP A 78 3.06 -7.69 3.34
CA ASP A 78 3.04 -7.18 4.72
C ASP A 78 2.27 -5.85 4.82
N ASN A 79 2.49 -4.95 3.86
CA ASN A 79 1.87 -3.61 3.83
C ASN A 79 0.82 -3.43 2.73
N ILE A 80 0.53 -4.47 1.93
CA ILE A 80 -0.39 -4.42 0.80
C ILE A 80 -1.55 -5.39 1.01
N ALA A 81 -2.77 -4.85 0.98
CA ALA A 81 -4.00 -5.61 1.04
C ALA A 81 -4.63 -5.71 -0.36
N ILE A 82 -5.01 -6.91 -0.73
CA ILE A 82 -5.63 -7.28 -2.00
C ILE A 82 -6.95 -7.98 -1.71
N THR A 83 -8.03 -7.50 -2.32
CA THR A 83 -9.34 -8.14 -2.25
C THR A 83 -9.87 -8.42 -3.66
N ASN A 84 -10.57 -9.54 -3.81
CA ASN A 84 -11.19 -9.96 -5.07
C ASN A 84 -12.71 -10.07 -4.88
N ALA A 85 -13.46 -9.31 -5.67
CA ALA A 85 -14.91 -9.41 -5.79
C ALA A 85 -15.28 -9.75 -7.25
N GLY A 86 -14.94 -10.95 -7.69
CA GLY A 86 -15.20 -11.47 -9.03
C GLY A 86 -14.24 -10.89 -10.06
N ARG A 87 -14.67 -9.83 -10.78
CA ARG A 87 -13.87 -9.16 -11.82
C ARG A 87 -13.23 -7.85 -11.33
N SER A 88 -13.46 -7.49 -10.07
CA SER A 88 -12.89 -6.32 -9.42
C SER A 88 -11.81 -6.76 -8.44
N ILE A 89 -10.57 -6.35 -8.71
CA ILE A 89 -9.45 -6.50 -7.77
C ILE A 89 -9.17 -5.14 -7.17
N THR A 90 -9.24 -5.02 -5.85
CA THR A 90 -8.84 -3.81 -5.14
C THR A 90 -7.48 -4.04 -4.49
N ILE A 91 -6.53 -3.16 -4.78
CA ILE A 91 -5.19 -3.16 -4.19
C ILE A 91 -5.05 -1.86 -3.40
N GLY A 92 -4.72 -1.98 -2.12
CA GLY A 92 -4.53 -0.84 -1.23
C GLY A 92 -3.46 -1.11 -0.19
N THR A 93 -3.14 -0.10 0.62
CA THR A 93 -2.30 -0.32 1.80
C THR A 93 -3.08 -1.09 2.84
N ALA A 94 -2.39 -1.95 3.59
CA ALA A 94 -2.96 -2.58 4.77
C ALA A 94 -3.37 -1.50 5.80
N ARG A 95 -4.35 -1.82 6.64
CA ARG A 95 -4.84 -0.88 7.67
C ARG A 95 -3.78 -0.60 8.73
N ASN A 96 -2.94 -1.59 9.01
CA ASN A 96 -1.75 -1.47 9.83
C ASN A 96 -0.56 -1.80 8.94
N VAL A 97 0.42 -0.90 8.88
CA VAL A 97 1.63 -1.07 8.09
C VAL A 97 2.85 -0.94 9.00
N SER A 98 3.93 -1.64 8.65
CA SER A 98 5.21 -1.54 9.33
C SER A 98 6.30 -1.17 8.32
N PHE A 99 7.06 -0.15 8.64
CA PHE A 99 8.23 0.25 7.88
C PHE A 99 9.43 0.29 8.82
N ASP A 100 10.59 -0.15 8.36
CA ASP A 100 11.83 0.09 9.10
C ASP A 100 12.26 1.56 8.99
N LYS A 101 11.91 2.23 7.88
CA LYS A 101 12.22 3.64 7.64
C LYS A 101 11.17 4.34 6.77
N VAL A 102 10.79 5.55 7.17
CA VAL A 102 9.95 6.46 6.39
C VAL A 102 10.72 7.76 6.16
N THR A 103 10.78 8.23 4.91
CA THR A 103 11.49 9.47 4.54
C THR A 103 10.55 10.38 3.76
N VAL A 104 10.40 11.63 4.22
CA VAL A 104 9.56 12.65 3.58
C VAL A 104 10.39 13.92 3.40
N GLY A 105 10.88 14.13 2.18
CA GLY A 105 11.89 15.14 1.92
C GLY A 105 13.15 14.86 2.75
N GLY A 106 13.48 15.76 3.69
CA GLY A 106 14.61 15.59 4.62
C GLY A 106 14.25 14.98 5.98
N VAL A 107 12.97 14.79 6.30
CA VAL A 107 12.52 14.24 7.59
C VAL A 107 12.55 12.72 7.53
N VAL A 108 13.07 12.07 8.56
CA VAL A 108 13.19 10.61 8.66
C VAL A 108 12.62 10.10 9.97
N ILE A 109 11.82 9.03 9.89
CA ILE A 109 11.49 8.16 11.03
C ILE A 109 12.15 6.82 10.78
N ASP A 110 13.05 6.42 11.66
CA ASP A 110 13.84 5.20 11.55
C ASP A 110 13.67 4.34 12.80
N LYS A 111 13.44 3.03 12.60
CA LYS A 111 13.21 2.06 13.68
C LYS A 111 14.34 1.99 14.69
N ASN A 112 15.58 2.22 14.27
CA ASN A 112 16.76 2.10 15.12
C ASN A 112 17.26 3.47 15.61
N ASN A 113 17.07 4.53 14.81
CA ASN A 113 17.64 5.84 15.08
C ASN A 113 16.64 6.90 15.55
N GLY A 114 15.34 6.61 15.59
CA GLY A 114 14.31 7.54 16.06
C GLY A 114 13.89 8.53 14.98
N ILE A 115 13.68 9.80 15.36
CA ILE A 115 13.17 10.85 14.47
C ILE A 115 14.29 11.85 14.16
N ASP A 116 14.57 12.05 12.88
CA ASP A 116 15.39 13.16 12.38
C ASP A 116 14.48 14.18 11.68
N ALA A 117 14.48 15.42 12.16
CA ALA A 117 13.70 16.52 11.60
C ALA A 117 14.31 17.13 10.32
N GLY A 118 15.50 16.70 9.90
CA GLY A 118 16.13 17.16 8.66
C GLY A 118 16.39 18.65 8.63
N GLY A 119 16.78 19.22 9.79
CA GLY A 119 16.99 20.66 9.98
C GLY A 119 15.72 21.52 9.89
N LYS A 120 14.52 20.92 9.89
CA LYS A 120 13.25 21.66 9.94
C LYS A 120 12.86 21.94 11.39
N GLU A 121 12.11 23.04 11.58
CA GLU A 121 11.43 23.30 12.85
C GLU A 121 10.36 22.24 13.12
N ILE A 122 10.27 21.76 14.36
CA ILE A 122 9.16 20.94 14.84
C ILE A 122 8.13 21.88 15.45
N THR A 123 7.12 22.24 14.67
CA THR A 123 6.04 23.14 15.10
C THR A 123 4.92 22.38 15.82
N ASN A 124 4.01 23.12 16.48
CA ASN A 124 2.84 22.57 17.20
C ASN A 124 3.17 21.62 18.37
N VAL A 125 4.34 21.80 19.00
CA VAL A 125 4.69 21.10 20.25
C VAL A 125 3.98 21.79 21.43
N GLY A 126 3.02 21.10 22.04
CA GLY A 126 2.34 21.57 23.25
C GLY A 126 3.27 21.65 24.47
N PRO A 127 2.90 22.37 25.54
CA PRO A 127 3.72 22.43 26.74
C PRO A 127 3.96 21.05 27.36
N ALA A 128 5.22 20.74 27.69
CA ALA A 128 5.60 19.53 28.41
C ALA A 128 4.95 19.46 29.79
N THR A 129 4.36 18.31 30.13
CA THR A 129 3.75 18.03 31.44
C THR A 129 4.39 16.85 32.17
N SER A 130 5.31 16.12 31.52
CA SER A 130 6.02 14.96 32.08
C SER A 130 7.51 15.02 31.75
N GLY A 131 8.33 14.26 32.50
CA GLY A 131 9.80 14.28 32.34
C GLY A 131 10.33 13.77 30.99
N ASN A 132 9.52 13.06 30.21
CA ASN A 132 9.89 12.53 28.89
C ASN A 132 9.26 13.33 27.73
N SER A 133 8.52 14.39 28.01
CA SER A 133 7.90 15.23 26.98
C SER A 133 8.91 16.23 26.40
N ALA A 134 8.79 16.52 25.10
CA ALA A 134 9.52 17.62 24.48
C ALA A 134 9.02 18.96 25.03
N VAL A 135 9.94 19.88 25.32
CA VAL A 135 9.63 21.26 25.74
C VAL A 135 9.52 22.17 24.51
N ASN A 136 8.64 23.16 24.58
CA ASN A 136 8.52 24.17 23.53
C ASN A 136 9.20 25.49 23.90
N LYS A 137 9.33 26.40 22.92
CA LYS A 137 10.03 27.68 23.11
C LYS A 137 9.42 28.53 24.23
N THR A 138 8.10 28.59 24.36
CA THR A 138 7.44 29.39 25.40
C THR A 138 7.79 28.93 26.82
N GLN A 139 7.92 27.62 27.04
CA GLN A 139 8.39 27.10 28.33
C GLN A 139 9.84 27.50 28.60
N MET A 140 10.70 27.45 27.58
CA MET A 140 12.08 27.90 27.68
C MET A 140 12.16 29.41 27.99
N ASP A 141 11.39 30.24 27.28
CA ASP A 141 11.31 31.68 27.49
C ASP A 141 10.83 32.02 28.93
N THR A 142 9.84 31.27 29.44
CA THR A 142 9.34 31.42 30.82
C THR A 142 10.40 31.05 31.85
N ALA A 143 11.10 29.94 31.65
CA ALA A 143 12.19 29.52 32.55
C ALA A 143 13.31 30.57 32.60
N ILE A 144 13.66 31.14 31.45
CA ILE A 144 14.64 32.23 31.33
C ILE A 144 14.18 33.49 32.07
N ALA A 145 12.91 33.89 31.91
CA ALA A 145 12.36 35.06 32.60
C ALA A 145 12.37 34.89 34.14
N ASN A 146 12.03 33.70 34.63
CA ASN A 146 12.07 33.37 36.06
C ASN A 146 13.50 33.41 36.60
N ALA A 147 14.47 32.88 35.85
CA ALA A 147 15.89 32.91 36.23
C ALA A 147 16.42 34.34 36.30
N GLN A 148 16.08 35.20 35.35
CA GLN A 148 16.46 36.62 35.37
C GLN A 148 15.85 37.36 36.57
N THR A 149 14.59 37.09 36.89
CA THR A 149 13.93 37.68 38.07
C THR A 149 14.64 37.28 39.35
N ALA A 150 14.98 36.00 39.51
CA ALA A 150 15.69 35.50 40.69
C ALA A 150 17.12 36.06 40.81
N ALA A 151 17.77 36.41 39.70
CA ALA A 151 19.12 36.97 39.67
C ALA A 151 19.17 38.46 40.11
N THR A 152 18.04 39.17 40.11
CA THR A 152 18.00 40.56 40.60
C THR A 152 18.00 40.60 42.13
N SER A 153 19.07 41.15 42.72
CA SER A 153 19.16 41.42 44.17
C SER A 153 18.11 42.46 44.57
N THR A 154 17.30 42.14 45.57
CA THR A 154 16.34 43.06 46.20
C THR A 154 16.82 43.53 47.58
N GLU A 155 18.13 43.44 47.88
CA GLU A 155 18.68 43.83 49.18
C GLU A 155 18.33 45.29 49.50
N LYS A 156 17.25 45.46 50.28
CA LYS A 156 16.86 46.71 50.90
C LYS A 156 17.85 47.02 52.01
N VAL A 157 18.78 47.95 51.75
CA VAL A 157 19.60 48.54 52.81
C VAL A 157 18.67 49.29 53.77
N VAL A 158 18.46 48.76 54.97
CA VAL A 158 17.82 49.51 56.05
C VAL A 158 18.90 50.33 56.72
N ALA A 159 19.01 51.60 56.35
CA ALA A 159 19.81 52.56 57.11
C ALA A 159 19.18 52.67 58.51
N LYS A 160 19.88 52.17 59.54
CA LYS A 160 19.48 52.38 60.93
C LYS A 160 20.06 53.71 61.38
N THR A 161 19.27 54.77 61.32
CA THR A 161 19.65 56.07 61.87
C THR A 161 19.73 55.97 63.38
N LEU A 162 20.94 56.15 63.93
CA LEU A 162 21.13 56.55 65.32
C LEU A 162 21.03 58.08 65.38
N THR A 163 20.38 58.60 66.42
CA THR A 163 20.24 60.04 66.63
C THR A 163 21.61 60.70 66.73
N GLY A 164 21.95 61.54 65.75
CA GLY A 164 23.20 62.31 65.71
C GLY A 164 24.17 61.96 64.57
N ASP A 165 23.87 60.95 63.74
CA ASP A 165 24.79 60.52 62.68
C ASP A 165 24.61 61.31 61.37
N THR A 166 25.59 62.15 61.01
CA THR A 166 25.61 62.99 59.79
C THR A 166 26.46 62.40 58.65
N ASN A 167 26.97 61.18 58.81
CA ASN A 167 28.02 60.61 57.94
C ASN A 167 27.49 59.69 56.82
N LEU A 168 26.28 59.96 56.29
CA LEU A 168 25.71 59.19 55.18
C LEU A 168 26.49 59.47 53.89
N VAL A 169 27.45 58.60 53.57
CA VAL A 169 28.02 58.48 52.23
C VAL A 169 26.88 58.23 51.25
N THR A 170 26.78 59.07 50.24
CA THR A 170 25.88 58.89 49.09
C THR A 170 26.38 57.68 48.31
N VAL A 171 25.80 56.50 48.55
CA VAL A 171 26.11 55.31 47.76
C VAL A 171 25.28 55.36 46.48
N THR A 172 25.82 56.02 45.46
CA THR A 172 25.27 55.92 44.10
C THR A 172 25.87 54.67 43.46
N GLY A 173 25.12 53.56 43.52
CA GLY A 173 25.40 52.30 42.84
C GLY A 173 26.00 51.23 43.75
N GLN A 174 25.20 50.23 44.15
CA GLN A 174 25.74 48.99 44.74
C GLN A 174 25.70 47.87 43.70
N THR A 175 26.86 47.22 43.52
CA THR A 175 26.99 45.91 42.86
C THR A 175 27.00 44.82 43.93
N GLY A 176 26.33 43.71 43.65
CA GLY A 176 26.07 42.63 44.62
C GLY A 176 27.29 41.76 44.91
N THR A 177 27.25 41.05 46.06
CA THR A 177 28.20 39.98 46.39
C THR A 177 27.54 38.63 46.13
N ALA A 178 28.22 37.74 45.40
CA ALA A 178 27.72 36.41 45.07
C ALA A 178 27.53 35.54 46.33
N LYS A 179 26.48 34.73 46.35
CA LYS A 179 26.34 33.61 47.29
C LYS A 179 26.73 32.32 46.56
N GLY A 180 27.58 31.53 47.24
CA GLY A 180 28.34 30.40 46.69
C GLY A 180 27.54 29.20 46.22
#